data_AF-S9ULZ1-F1
#
_entry.id   AF-S9ULZ1-F1
#
_cell.length_a   1.000
_cell.length_b   1.000
_cell.length_c   1.000
_cell.angle_alpha   90.00
_cell.angle_beta   90.00
_cell.angle_gamma   90.00
#
_symmetry.space_group_name_H-M   'P 1'
#
loop_
_entity.id
_entity.type
_entity.pdbx_description
1 polymer ?
#
loop_
_entity_poly.entity_id
_entity_poly.type
_entity_poly.pdbx_seq_one_letter_code
_entity_poly.pdbx_strand_id
1 'polypeptide(L)'
;MVGVVSNIFGKLFATCLPGAAAALVEERDAHEHLCGLAVRVLFNGKSKESLSELSGGQRSLLALCLILAILRVRPAPIYILDEVDAALDPSHTQNIGRMLQLYFPHSQFLLVSLKDGMFSSANVLYHIRNTQGYSEVARIEQQSDARGGGKSGDGRPSSSTVARGSRSAADSSVAVV
;
A
#
# COMPACT_ATOMS: atom_id res chain seq x y z
N MET A 1 12.85 22.51 -4.10
CA MET A 1 12.65 21.05 -4.28
C MET A 1 12.05 20.41 -3.02
N VAL A 2 12.62 20.63 -1.83
CA VAL A 2 12.13 20.09 -0.55
C VAL A 2 10.65 20.37 -0.30
N GLY A 3 10.18 21.62 -0.49
CA GLY A 3 8.77 21.96 -0.29
C GLY A 3 7.79 21.19 -1.19
N VAL A 4 8.19 20.84 -2.42
CA VAL A 4 7.37 20.03 -3.34
C VAL A 4 7.27 18.59 -2.83
N VAL A 5 8.41 18.00 -2.46
CA VAL A 5 8.45 16.64 -1.89
C VAL A 5 7.67 16.58 -0.59
N SER A 6 7.84 17.56 0.31
CA SER A 6 7.15 17.65 1.61
C SER A 6 5.64 17.68 1.46
N ASN A 7 5.11 18.45 0.51
CA ASN A 7 3.68 18.53 0.22
C ASN A 7 3.11 17.18 -0.28
N ILE A 8 3.80 16.53 -1.22
CA ILE A 8 3.38 15.21 -1.73
C ILE A 8 3.48 14.17 -0.61
N PHE A 9 4.59 14.15 0.12
CA PHE A 9 4.84 13.24 1.24
C PHE A 9 3.73 13.29 2.30
N GLY A 10 3.36 14.49 2.77
CA GLY A 10 2.28 14.63 3.75
C GLY A 10 0.94 14.12 3.24
N LYS A 11 0.64 14.36 1.96
CA LYS A 11 -0.59 13.87 1.30
C LYS A 11 -0.63 12.34 1.19
N LEU A 12 0.47 11.71 0.78
CA LEU A 12 0.57 10.25 0.72
C LEU A 12 0.38 9.64 2.12
N PHE A 13 1.09 10.18 3.12
CA PHE A 13 1.05 9.66 4.47
C PHE A 13 -0.33 9.78 5.12
N ALA A 14 -1.00 10.93 4.98
CA ALA A 14 -2.36 11.14 5.49
C ALA A 14 -3.41 10.26 4.80
N THR A 15 -3.18 9.88 3.54
CA THR A 15 -4.06 8.96 2.80
C THR A 15 -3.92 7.53 3.34
N CYS A 16 -2.69 7.11 3.66
CA CYS A 16 -2.42 5.78 4.23
C CYS A 16 -2.87 5.66 5.69
N LEU A 17 -2.73 6.74 6.47
CA LEU A 17 -3.07 6.82 7.90
C LEU A 17 -3.98 8.02 8.18
N PRO A 18 -5.31 7.82 8.22
CA PRO A 18 -6.25 8.87 8.59
C PRO A 18 -5.92 9.46 9.98
N GLY A 19 -5.93 10.79 10.09
CA GLY A 19 -5.58 11.49 11.33
C GLY A 19 -4.07 11.66 11.55
N ALA A 20 -3.24 11.17 10.64
CA ALA A 20 -1.80 11.42 10.65
C ALA A 20 -1.41 12.50 9.64
N ALA A 21 -0.35 13.24 9.94
CA ALA A 21 0.28 14.19 9.04
C ALA A 21 1.80 14.08 9.14
N ALA A 22 2.50 14.31 8.04
CA ALA A 22 3.96 14.33 8.02
C ALA A 22 4.48 15.46 7.13
N ALA A 23 5.64 16.00 7.48
CA ALA A 23 6.31 17.04 6.71
C ALA A 23 7.83 16.87 6.80
N LEU A 24 8.52 17.19 5.71
CA LEU A 24 9.96 17.46 5.71
C LEU A 24 10.20 18.92 6.09
N VAL A 25 11.09 19.12 7.04
CA VAL A 25 11.50 20.44 7.54
C VAL A 25 13.01 20.58 7.34
N GLU A 26 13.43 21.67 6.72
CA GLU A 26 14.84 22.02 6.60
C GLU A 26 15.38 22.44 7.96
N GLU A 27 16.48 21.85 8.37
CA GLU A 27 17.23 22.29 9.53
C GLU A 27 18.34 23.23 9.06
N ARG A 28 18.41 24.40 9.71
CA ARG A 28 19.36 25.45 9.37
C ARG A 28 20.21 25.81 10.58
N ASP A 29 21.47 26.13 10.35
CA ASP A 29 22.37 26.64 11.39
C ASP A 29 22.10 28.12 11.70
N ALA A 30 22.86 28.69 12.64
CA ALA A 30 22.74 30.09 13.03
C ALA A 30 23.08 31.09 11.90
N HIS A 31 23.65 30.61 10.80
CA HIS A 31 24.01 31.39 9.61
C HIS A 31 23.05 31.11 8.43
N GLU A 32 21.90 30.47 8.69
CA GLU A 32 20.89 30.09 7.68
C GLU A 32 21.39 29.07 6.64
N HIS A 33 22.50 28.39 6.88
CA HIS A 33 22.93 27.29 6.00
C HIS A 33 22.11 26.03 6.28
N LEU A 34 21.73 25.32 5.22
CA LEU A 34 21.08 24.02 5.34
C LEU A 34 22.06 23.01 5.95
N CYS A 35 21.78 22.56 7.17
CA CYS A 35 22.57 21.58 7.89
C CYS A 35 21.93 20.18 7.89
N GLY A 36 20.62 20.10 7.63
CA GLY A 36 19.92 18.81 7.64
C GLY A 36 18.47 18.88 7.15
N LEU A 37 17.81 17.72 7.18
CA LEU A 37 16.39 17.55 6.92
C LEU A 37 15.79 16.68 8.02
N ALA A 38 14.78 17.22 8.70
CA ALA A 38 14.01 16.50 9.70
C ALA A 38 12.66 16.05 9.15
N VAL A 39 12.22 14.86 9.57
CA VAL A 39 10.85 14.38 9.33
C VAL A 39 10.04 14.65 10.59
N ARG A 40 9.02 15.51 10.48
CA ARG A 40 8.05 15.75 11.56
C ARG A 40 6.77 14.99 11.30
N VAL A 41 6.23 14.36 12.34
CA VAL A 41 5.01 13.56 12.26
C VAL A 41 4.03 13.99 13.35
N LEU A 42 2.76 14.14 12.98
CA LEU A 42 1.66 14.43 13.88
C LEU A 42 0.61 13.31 13.79
N PHE A 43 0.04 12.94 14.93
CA PHE A 43 -1.11 12.04 15.02
C PHE A 43 -2.21 12.69 15.86
N ASN A 44 -3.42 12.80 15.31
CA ASN A 44 -4.59 13.35 15.99
C ASN A 44 -4.29 14.70 16.68
N GLY A 45 -3.54 15.56 15.99
CA GLY A 45 -3.13 16.88 16.50
C GLY A 45 -1.95 16.88 17.47
N LYS A 46 -1.38 15.73 17.84
CA LYS A 46 -0.20 15.63 18.71
C LYS A 46 1.07 15.40 17.91
N SER A 47 2.05 16.28 18.05
CA SER A 47 3.38 16.10 17.45
C SER A 47 4.14 14.99 18.15
N LYS A 48 4.92 14.24 17.37
CA LYS A 48 5.91 13.30 17.89
C LYS A 48 7.26 14.00 17.99
N GLU A 49 7.93 13.80 19.12
CA GLU A 49 9.26 14.38 19.38
C GLU A 49 10.33 13.55 18.64
N SER A 50 10.12 12.23 18.56
CA SER A 50 11.04 11.32 17.89
C SER A 50 10.31 10.28 17.02
N LEU A 51 10.94 9.90 15.90
CA LEU A 51 10.50 8.78 15.07
C LEU A 51 10.55 7.44 15.83
N SER A 52 11.34 7.34 16.91
CA SER A 52 11.38 6.15 17.76
C SER A 52 10.05 5.88 18.47
N GLU A 53 9.20 6.90 18.66
CA GLU A 53 7.86 6.75 19.24
C GLU A 53 6.83 6.07 18.32
N LEU A 54 7.16 5.95 17.03
CA LEU A 54 6.28 5.31 16.05
C LEU A 54 6.38 3.78 16.16
N SER A 55 5.29 3.07 15.83
CA SER A 55 5.38 1.62 15.70
C SER A 55 6.29 1.22 14.52
N GLY A 56 6.79 -0.02 14.52
CA GLY A 56 7.62 -0.53 13.42
C GLY A 56 6.93 -0.38 12.07
N GLY A 57 5.66 -0.77 11.97
CA GLY A 57 4.86 -0.61 10.76
C GLY A 57 4.64 0.85 10.35
N GLN A 58 4.40 1.76 11.31
CA GLN A 58 4.25 3.18 11.03
C GLN A 58 5.53 3.79 10.45
N ARG A 59 6.71 3.42 10.99
CA ARG A 59 7.99 3.87 10.43
C ARG A 59 8.21 3.37 9.02
N SER A 60 7.92 2.10 8.75
CA SER A 60 8.03 1.53 7.40
C SER A 60 7.10 2.24 6.41
N LEU A 61 5.86 2.51 6.81
CA LEU A 61 4.90 3.23 5.97
C LEU A 61 5.31 4.68 5.72
N LEU A 62 5.85 5.36 6.74
CA LEU A 62 6.39 6.71 6.61
C LEU A 62 7.54 6.75 5.60
N ALA A 63 8.48 5.79 5.69
CA ALA A 63 9.58 5.67 4.74
C ALA A 63 9.09 5.40 3.31
N LEU A 64 8.14 4.49 3.12
CA LEU A 64 7.52 4.21 1.82
C LEU A 64 6.89 5.47 1.22
N CYS A 65 6.11 6.23 2.01
CA CYS A 65 5.50 7.47 1.56
C CYS A 65 6.54 8.52 1.13
N LEU A 66 7.67 8.60 1.84
CA LEU A 66 8.76 9.50 1.50
C LEU A 66 9.43 9.11 0.17
N ILE A 67 9.73 7.81 -0.02
CA ILE A 67 10.31 7.30 -1.27
C ILE A 67 9.36 7.57 -2.44
N LEU A 68 8.08 7.25 -2.29
CA LEU A 68 7.06 7.51 -3.32
C LEU A 68 6.90 9.00 -3.62
N ALA A 69 6.98 9.87 -2.61
CA ALA A 69 6.93 11.32 -2.82
C ALA A 69 8.09 11.83 -3.67
N ILE A 70 9.31 11.30 -3.44
CA ILE A 70 10.49 11.62 -4.26
C ILE A 70 10.29 11.11 -5.69
N LEU A 71 9.86 9.86 -5.85
CA LEU A 71 9.60 9.25 -7.16
C LEU A 71 8.49 9.98 -7.92
N ARG A 72 7.55 10.63 -7.23
CA ARG A 72 6.48 11.39 -7.87
C ARG A 72 6.96 12.69 -8.53
N VAL A 73 8.08 13.24 -8.08
CA VAL A 73 8.71 14.43 -8.69
C VAL A 73 9.31 14.07 -10.06
N ARG A 74 9.80 12.84 -10.21
CA ARG A 74 10.30 12.32 -11.49
C ARG A 74 9.67 10.96 -11.77
N PRO A 75 8.43 10.94 -12.30
CA PRO A 75 7.65 9.71 -12.42
C PRO A 75 8.29 8.72 -13.39
N ALA A 76 8.19 7.44 -13.05
CA ALA A 76 8.59 6.32 -13.88
C ALA A 76 7.35 5.66 -14.52
N PRO A 77 7.50 5.02 -15.69
CA PRO A 77 6.40 4.31 -16.32
C PRO A 77 5.99 3.06 -15.52
N ILE A 78 6.94 2.41 -14.83
CA ILE A 78 6.73 1.18 -14.07
C ILE A 78 7.42 1.28 -12.71
N TYR A 79 6.74 0.82 -11.67
CA TYR A 79 7.27 0.64 -10.31
C TYR A 79 7.13 -0.82 -9.87
N ILE A 80 8.13 -1.33 -9.18
CA ILE A 80 8.13 -2.68 -8.60
C ILE A 80 8.32 -2.54 -7.09
N LEU A 81 7.40 -3.10 -6.32
CA LEU A 81 7.38 -3.03 -4.86
C LEU A 81 7.26 -4.45 -4.34
N ASP A 82 8.26 -4.91 -3.60
CA ASP A 82 8.36 -6.28 -3.10
C ASP A 82 8.19 -6.30 -1.57
N GLU A 83 7.15 -6.99 -1.09
CA GLU A 83 6.83 -7.20 0.32
C GLU A 83 6.83 -5.91 1.19
N VAL A 84 6.50 -4.77 0.60
CA VAL A 84 6.48 -3.47 1.29
C VAL A 84 5.45 -3.39 2.42
N ASP A 85 4.55 -4.36 2.50
CA ASP A 85 3.48 -4.49 3.46
C ASP A 85 3.73 -5.55 4.54
N ALA A 86 4.88 -6.21 4.54
CA ALA A 86 5.23 -7.25 5.51
C ALA A 86 5.09 -6.77 6.96
N ALA A 87 5.52 -5.53 7.23
CA ALA A 87 5.48 -4.90 8.54
C ALA A 87 4.15 -4.17 8.86
N LEU A 88 3.15 -4.27 7.99
CA LEU A 88 1.91 -3.50 8.08
C LEU A 88 0.70 -4.35 8.48
N ASP A 89 -0.18 -3.71 9.26
CA ASP A 89 -1.47 -4.28 9.63
C ASP A 89 -2.43 -4.30 8.43
N PRO A 90 -3.35 -5.29 8.37
CA PRO A 90 -4.29 -5.43 7.24
C PRO A 90 -5.14 -4.18 6.95
N SER A 91 -5.44 -3.36 7.95
CA SER A 91 -6.20 -2.11 7.78
C SER A 91 -5.41 -1.03 7.03
N HIS A 92 -4.08 -1.06 7.07
CA HIS A 92 -3.21 -0.09 6.40
C HIS A 92 -2.89 -0.49 4.97
N THR A 93 -2.84 -1.79 4.67
CA THR A 93 -2.49 -2.28 3.33
C THR A 93 -3.54 -1.88 2.27
N GLN A 94 -4.83 -1.89 2.62
CA GLN A 94 -5.89 -1.39 1.73
C GLN A 94 -5.69 0.10 1.36
N ASN A 95 -5.26 0.92 2.32
CA ASN A 95 -5.05 2.35 2.07
C ASN A 95 -3.85 2.61 1.15
N ILE A 96 -2.83 1.73 1.17
CA ILE A 96 -1.70 1.83 0.24
C ILE A 96 -2.17 1.62 -1.19
N GLY A 97 -2.93 0.55 -1.47
CA GLY A 97 -3.47 0.31 -2.81
C GLY A 97 -4.26 1.51 -3.34
N ARG A 98 -5.14 2.08 -2.50
CA ARG A 98 -5.89 3.29 -2.83
C ARG A 98 -4.99 4.50 -3.08
N MET A 99 -3.96 4.70 -2.24
CA MET A 99 -3.00 5.79 -2.38
C MET A 99 -2.25 5.68 -3.71
N LEU A 100 -1.81 4.48 -4.10
CA LEU A 100 -1.10 4.27 -5.37
C LEU A 100 -1.99 4.64 -6.56
N GLN A 101 -3.23 4.15 -6.60
CA GLN A 101 -4.20 4.49 -7.65
C GLN A 101 -4.48 6.00 -7.75
N LEU A 102 -4.60 6.68 -6.60
CA LEU A 102 -4.93 8.10 -6.55
C LEU A 102 -3.77 9.00 -7.01
N TYR A 103 -2.55 8.69 -6.59
CA TYR A 103 -1.40 9.58 -6.80
C TYR A 103 -0.57 9.21 -8.03
N PHE A 104 -0.70 7.99 -8.56
CA PHE A 104 0.04 7.50 -9.72
C PHE A 104 -0.88 6.92 -10.83
N PRO A 105 -1.87 7.67 -11.33
CA PRO A 105 -2.86 7.16 -12.29
C PRO A 105 -2.30 6.81 -13.68
N HIS A 106 -1.05 7.16 -13.97
CA HIS A 106 -0.40 6.95 -15.27
C HIS A 106 0.85 6.07 -15.17
N SER A 107 1.05 5.41 -14.03
CA SER A 107 2.18 4.51 -13.80
C SER A 107 1.66 3.12 -13.50
N GLN A 108 2.38 2.11 -13.98
CA GLN A 108 2.07 0.71 -13.68
C GLN A 108 2.81 0.26 -12.42
N PHE A 109 2.15 -0.50 -11.55
CA PHE A 109 2.74 -1.08 -10.35
C PHE A 109 2.72 -2.61 -10.40
N LEU A 110 3.89 -3.22 -10.21
CA LEU A 110 4.05 -4.62 -9.88
C LEU A 110 4.26 -4.72 -8.37
N LEU A 111 3.24 -5.18 -7.65
CA LEU A 111 3.25 -5.33 -6.20
C LEU A 111 3.33 -6.80 -5.84
N VAL A 112 4.38 -7.21 -5.15
CA VAL A 112 4.49 -8.54 -4.55
C VAL A 112 4.07 -8.41 -3.08
N SER A 113 3.09 -9.22 -2.67
CA SER A 113 2.51 -9.13 -1.32
C SER A 113 1.92 -10.47 -0.89
N LEU A 114 1.96 -10.72 0.42
CA LEU A 114 1.28 -11.84 1.07
C LEU A 114 -0.02 -11.42 1.78
N LYS A 115 -0.40 -10.13 1.72
CA LYS A 115 -1.56 -9.59 2.45
C LYS A 115 -2.73 -9.34 1.50
N ASP A 116 -3.88 -9.92 1.85
CA ASP A 116 -5.14 -9.73 1.11
C ASP A 116 -5.57 -8.29 0.90
N GLY A 117 -5.22 -7.39 1.83
CA GLY A 117 -5.60 -5.99 1.74
C GLY A 117 -4.99 -5.26 0.55
N MET A 118 -3.84 -5.70 0.02
CA MET A 118 -3.26 -5.15 -1.21
C MET A 118 -4.00 -5.64 -2.46
N PHE A 119 -4.59 -6.83 -2.40
CA PHE A 119 -5.20 -7.48 -3.55
C PHE A 119 -6.50 -6.79 -3.97
N SER A 120 -7.25 -6.23 -3.03
CA SER A 120 -8.54 -5.56 -3.32
C SER A 120 -8.42 -4.37 -4.26
N SER A 121 -7.23 -3.77 -4.39
CA SER A 121 -6.96 -2.65 -5.29
C SER A 121 -6.26 -3.06 -6.59
N ALA A 122 -6.04 -4.36 -6.80
CA ALA A 122 -5.35 -4.88 -7.98
C ALA A 122 -6.26 -4.93 -9.22
N ASN A 123 -5.75 -4.47 -10.36
CA ASN A 123 -6.42 -4.60 -11.65
C ASN A 123 -6.30 -6.04 -12.19
N VAL A 124 -5.16 -6.68 -11.94
CA VAL A 124 -4.92 -8.08 -12.28
C VAL A 124 -4.17 -8.73 -11.13
N LEU A 125 -4.51 -9.97 -10.79
CA LEU A 125 -3.82 -10.73 -9.77
C LEU A 125 -3.17 -11.97 -10.38
N TYR A 126 -1.92 -12.22 -10.02
CA TYR A 126 -1.17 -13.42 -10.36
C TYR A 126 -0.83 -14.17 -9.09
N HIS A 127 -1.19 -15.44 -9.02
CA HIS A 127 -0.77 -16.35 -7.98
C HIS A 127 0.50 -17.07 -8.41
N ILE A 128 1.48 -17.14 -7.50
CA ILE A 128 2.70 -17.91 -7.68
C ILE A 128 2.68 -19.04 -6.66
N ARG A 129 2.78 -20.28 -7.15
CA ARG A 129 2.87 -21.48 -6.30
C ARG A 129 4.16 -22.22 -6.57
N ASN A 130 4.80 -22.72 -5.51
CA ASN A 130 5.90 -23.66 -5.66
C ASN A 130 5.34 -25.08 -5.73
N THR A 131 5.44 -25.70 -6.90
CA THR A 131 4.99 -27.07 -7.14
C THR A 131 6.19 -27.92 -7.52
N GLN A 132 6.58 -28.83 -6.62
CA GLN A 132 7.67 -29.79 -6.84
C GLN A 132 9.01 -29.15 -7.29
N GLY A 133 9.36 -27.99 -6.72
CA GLY A 133 10.64 -27.33 -6.99
C GLY A 133 10.62 -26.35 -8.17
N TYR A 134 9.48 -26.16 -8.83
CA TYR A 134 9.29 -25.17 -9.89
C TYR A 134 8.20 -24.16 -9.49
N SER A 135 8.34 -22.92 -9.97
CA SER A 135 7.31 -21.89 -9.77
C SER A 135 6.27 -21.95 -10.88
N GLU A 136 5.02 -22.17 -10.50
CA GLU A 136 3.86 -22.10 -11.39
C GLU A 136 3.15 -20.75 -11.20
N VAL A 137 2.84 -20.06 -12.30
CA VAL A 137 2.16 -18.76 -12.29
C VAL A 137 0.78 -18.89 -12.90
N ALA A 138 -0.25 -18.48 -12.17
CA ALA A 138 -1.64 -18.49 -12.62
C ALA A 138 -2.26 -17.10 -12.48
N ARG A 139 -2.90 -16.61 -13.55
CA ARG A 139 -3.69 -15.37 -13.50
C ARG A 139 -5.05 -15.66 -12.88
N ILE A 140 -5.47 -14.83 -11.94
CA ILE A 140 -6.78 -14.90 -11.30
C ILE A 140 -7.60 -13.68 -11.76
N GLU A 141 -8.78 -13.94 -12.34
CA GLU A 141 -9.76 -12.89 -12.57
C GLU A 141 -10.47 -12.58 -11.25
N GLN A 142 -10.43 -11.31 -10.83
CA GLN A 142 -11.27 -10.88 -9.71
C GLN A 142 -12.72 -10.93 -10.18
N GLN A 143 -13.47 -11.90 -9.67
CA GLN A 143 -14.92 -11.90 -9.82
C GLN A 143 -15.44 -10.68 -9.06
N SER A 144 -15.83 -9.63 -9.80
CA SER A 144 -16.54 -8.50 -9.22
C SER A 144 -17.84 -9.05 -8.65
N ASP A 145 -17.96 -9.14 -7.32
CA ASP A 145 -19.21 -9.41 -6.65
C ASP A 145 -20.20 -8.30 -7.03
N ALA A 146 -20.96 -8.54 -8.09
CA ALA A 146 -22.09 -7.74 -8.48
C ALA A 146 -23.11 -7.83 -7.34
N ARG A 147 -23.09 -6.84 -6.44
CA ARG A 147 -24.20 -6.59 -5.51
C ARG A 147 -25.41 -6.14 -6.31
N GLY A 148 -26.14 -7.12 -6.86
CA GLY A 148 -27.49 -6.96 -7.38
C GLY A 148 -28.49 -6.81 -6.24
N GLY A 149 -29.27 -5.73 -6.29
CA GLY A 149 -30.42 -5.52 -5.42
C GLY A 149 -31.58 -6.48 -5.75
N GLY A 150 -32.24 -6.94 -4.68
CA GLY A 150 -33.65 -7.34 -4.56
C GLY A 150 -34.34 -8.19 -5.65
N LYS A 151 -34.79 -9.41 -5.28
CA LYS A 151 -36.20 -9.73 -4.96
C LYS A 151 -36.39 -11.22 -4.63
N SER A 152 -37.42 -11.46 -3.81
CA SER A 152 -37.95 -12.73 -3.30
C SER A 152 -38.26 -13.79 -4.36
N GLY A 153 -38.16 -15.08 -3.98
CA GLY A 153 -38.91 -16.18 -4.63
C GLY A 153 -38.18 -17.52 -4.75
N ASP A 154 -38.47 -18.41 -3.79
CA ASP A 154 -38.67 -19.87 -3.90
C ASP A 154 -37.64 -20.83 -4.59
N GLY A 155 -37.25 -21.88 -3.84
CA GLY A 155 -37.15 -23.26 -4.37
C GLY A 155 -35.82 -23.83 -4.90
N ARG A 156 -35.04 -24.46 -3.99
CA ARG A 156 -34.16 -25.66 -4.11
C ARG A 156 -32.67 -25.45 -3.74
N PRO A 157 -32.06 -26.35 -2.93
CA PRO A 157 -30.64 -26.30 -2.64
C PRO A 157 -29.85 -27.04 -3.74
N SER A 158 -29.04 -26.32 -4.51
CA SER A 158 -27.97 -26.92 -5.29
C SER A 158 -26.65 -26.73 -4.54
N SER A 159 -26.13 -27.83 -4.01
CA SER A 159 -24.83 -27.93 -3.39
C SER A 159 -23.70 -27.65 -4.40
N SER A 160 -23.07 -26.49 -4.28
CA SER A 160 -21.70 -26.27 -4.75
C SER A 160 -20.98 -25.38 -3.74
N THR A 161 -20.64 -25.98 -2.60
CA THR A 161 -19.61 -25.45 -1.71
C THR A 161 -18.30 -25.43 -2.49
N VAL A 162 -17.99 -24.31 -3.14
CA VAL A 162 -16.65 -24.05 -3.64
C VAL A 162 -15.77 -23.93 -2.41
N ALA A 163 -14.98 -24.97 -2.18
CA ALA A 163 -14.03 -25.04 -1.09
C ALA A 163 -13.16 -23.78 -1.13
N ARG A 164 -13.25 -22.97 -0.06
CA ARG A 164 -12.21 -22.02 0.31
C ARG A 164 -10.93 -22.85 0.47
N GLY A 165 -10.15 -22.96 -0.60
CA GLY A 165 -8.88 -23.68 -0.60
C GLY A 165 -8.04 -23.11 0.54
N SER A 166 -7.66 -23.98 1.46
CA SER A 166 -6.76 -23.65 2.57
C SER A 166 -5.46 -23.15 1.97
N ARG A 167 -5.26 -21.83 2.01
CA ARG A 167 -4.02 -21.20 1.58
C ARG A 167 -2.88 -21.71 2.45
N SER A 168 -1.85 -22.26 1.81
CA SER A 168 -0.60 -22.55 2.49
C SER A 168 0.16 -21.25 2.72
N ALA A 169 0.87 -21.13 3.85
CA ALA A 169 1.69 -19.95 4.15
C ALA A 169 2.85 -19.72 3.16
N ALA A 170 3.06 -20.63 2.21
CA ALA A 170 4.11 -20.58 1.19
C ALA A 170 3.64 -20.04 -0.18
N ASP A 171 2.37 -19.72 -0.36
CA ASP A 171 1.84 -19.21 -1.63
C ASP A 171 2.02 -17.68 -1.69
N SER A 172 2.83 -17.20 -2.64
CA SER A 172 3.06 -15.77 -2.87
C SER A 172 2.12 -15.24 -3.96
N SER A 173 1.64 -14.01 -3.81
CA SER A 173 0.78 -13.36 -4.80
C SER A 173 1.44 -12.09 -5.32
N VAL A 174 1.28 -11.86 -6.62
CA VAL A 174 1.67 -10.62 -7.28
C VAL A 174 0.41 -9.90 -7.71
N ALA A 175 0.14 -8.77 -7.08
CA ALA A 175 -0.87 -7.81 -7.51
C ALA A 175 -0.26 -6.90 -8.58
N VAL A 176 -0.93 -6.79 -9.72
CA VAL A 176 -0.64 -5.76 -10.72
C VAL A 176 -1.71 -4.69 -10.56
N VAL A 177 -1.28 -3.51 -10.13
CA VAL A 177 -2.11 -2.30 -9.99
C VAL A 177 -1.73 -1.35 -11.11
#